data_AF-A0A3S2VT17-F1
#
_entry.id   AF-A0A3S2VT17-F1
#
_cell.length_a   1.000
_cell.length_b   1.000
_cell.length_c   1.000
_cell.angle_alpha   90.00
_cell.angle_beta   90.00
_cell.angle_gamma   90.00
#
_symmetry.space_group_name_H-M   'P 1'
#
loop_
_entity.id
_entity.type
_entity.pdbx_description
1 polymer ?
#
loop_
_entity_poly.entity_id
_entity_poly.type
_entity_poly.pdbx_seq_one_letter_code
_entity_poly.pdbx_strand_id
1 'polypeptide(L)'
;MKISNSMSDGAIAAEIFSRLESRRKELNLTQEELACRVGITRKSYAGLEKGITKMATFIAIIRHLELLDNLDLLVSKPEISPLLASKNSNKSQVQGRLMPFRVQNKQDSRLGRPMEIGTGAKAETNPLLARRQRLLVKE
;
A
#
# COMPACT_ATOMS: atom_id res chain seq x y z
N MET A 1 -0.53 12.48 37.08
CA MET A 1 -1.17 11.24 37.60
C MET A 1 -0.57 10.01 36.91
N LYS A 2 -0.97 8.78 37.24
CA LYS A 2 -0.60 7.58 36.47
C LYS A 2 -1.72 7.27 35.48
N ILE A 3 -1.39 7.04 34.21
CA ILE A 3 -2.38 6.63 33.20
C ILE A 3 -2.72 5.16 33.46
N SER A 4 -4.01 4.82 33.53
CA SER A 4 -4.51 3.46 33.75
C SER A 4 -5.59 3.10 32.73
N ASN A 5 -5.77 1.80 32.47
CA ASN A 5 -6.71 1.29 31.46
C ASN A 5 -8.20 1.48 31.83
N SER A 6 -8.49 1.92 33.05
CA SER A 6 -9.82 2.24 33.55
C SER A 6 -10.27 3.67 33.23
N MET A 7 -9.35 4.52 32.73
CA MET A 7 -9.65 5.90 32.38
C MET A 7 -10.35 5.98 31.01
N SER A 8 -11.21 6.98 30.82
CA SER A 8 -11.77 7.27 29.50
C SER A 8 -10.72 7.89 28.58
N ASP A 9 -10.90 7.75 27.27
CA ASP A 9 -9.98 8.32 26.26
C ASP A 9 -9.79 9.83 26.46
N GLY A 10 -10.87 10.57 26.77
CA GLY A 10 -10.79 12.00 27.05
C GLY A 10 -9.97 12.33 28.31
N ALA A 11 -10.08 11.51 29.36
CA ALA A 11 -9.27 11.68 30.56
C ALA A 11 -7.79 11.38 30.30
N ILE A 12 -7.49 10.36 29.48
CA ILE A 12 -6.12 10.04 29.06
C ILE A 12 -5.56 11.19 28.22
N ALA A 13 -6.34 11.75 27.29
CA ALA A 13 -5.93 12.88 26.47
C ALA A 13 -5.59 14.12 27.31
N ALA A 14 -6.43 14.46 28.29
CA ALA A 14 -6.19 15.57 29.20
C ALA A 14 -4.92 15.37 30.05
N GLU A 15 -4.69 14.16 30.55
CA GLU A 15 -3.47 13.82 31.30
C GLU A 15 -2.21 13.90 30.41
N ILE A 16 -2.28 13.41 29.17
CA ILE A 16 -1.17 13.54 28.20
C ILE A 16 -0.91 15.03 27.91
N PHE A 17 -1.96 15.82 27.66
CA PHE A 17 -1.83 17.25 27.42
C PHE A 17 -1.17 17.98 28.59
N SER A 18 -1.56 17.66 29.84
CA SER A 18 -0.95 18.22 31.05
C SER A 18 0.56 17.92 31.14
N ARG A 19 0.98 16.72 30.75
CA ARG A 19 2.40 16.33 30.69
C ARG A 19 3.14 17.08 29.58
N LEU A 20 2.53 17.24 28.41
CA LEU A 20 3.09 18.04 27.31
C LEU A 20 3.26 19.50 27.72
N GLU A 21 2.29 20.09 28.42
CA GLU A 21 2.37 21.45 28.96
C GLU A 21 3.51 21.59 29.98
N SER A 22 3.70 20.59 30.84
CA SER A 22 4.82 20.56 31.79
C SER A 22 6.16 20.56 31.04
N ARG A 23 6.30 19.69 30.04
CA ARG A 23 7.50 19.64 29.19
C ARG A 23 7.72 20.94 28.41
N ARG A 24 6.66 21.55 27.87
CA ARG A 24 6.72 22.85 27.19
C ARG A 24 7.28 23.94 28.12
N LYS A 25 6.83 23.96 29.38
CA LYS A 25 7.31 24.91 30.39
C LYS A 25 8.77 24.67 30.75
N GLU A 26 9.21 23.42 30.87
CA GLU A 26 10.63 23.08 31.08
C GLU A 26 11.53 23.63 29.96
N LEU A 27 11.04 23.63 28.72
CA LEU A 27 11.72 24.19 27.56
C LEU A 27 11.57 25.72 27.44
N ASN A 28 10.91 26.38 28.39
CA ASN A 28 10.63 27.82 28.40
C ASN A 28 9.94 28.34 27.11
N LEU A 29 9.16 27.50 26.44
CA LEU A 29 8.43 27.89 25.23
C LEU A 29 7.06 28.43 25.60
N THR A 30 6.58 29.47 24.93
CA THR A 30 5.17 29.89 25.04
C THR A 30 4.25 28.98 24.21
N GLN A 31 2.94 29.00 24.50
CA GLN A 31 1.97 28.24 23.69
C GLN A 31 1.92 28.75 22.24
N GLU A 32 2.08 30.06 22.04
CA GLU A 32 2.10 30.69 20.71
C GLU A 32 3.34 30.31 19.92
N GLU A 33 4.51 30.32 20.56
CA GLU A 33 5.75 29.88 19.92
C GLU A 33 5.68 28.44 19.48
N LEU A 34 5.18 27.54 20.34
CA LEU A 34 5.02 26.14 19.98
C LEU A 34 4.01 25.97 18.85
N ALA A 35 2.86 26.66 18.91
CA ALA A 35 1.85 26.62 17.85
C ALA A 35 2.40 27.15 16.51
N CYS A 36 3.20 28.21 16.55
CA CYS A 36 3.85 28.80 15.38
C CYS A 36 4.87 27.83 14.76
N ARG A 37 5.74 27.21 15.57
CA ARG A 37 6.74 26.22 15.11
C ARG A 37 6.09 25.01 14.46
N VAL A 38 4.98 24.54 15.03
CA VAL A 38 4.21 23.38 14.53
C VAL A 38 3.35 23.78 13.31
N GLY A 39 3.05 25.07 13.14
CA GLY A 39 2.19 25.57 12.06
C GLY A 39 0.69 25.32 12.31
N ILE A 40 0.23 25.45 13.55
CA ILE A 40 -1.17 25.21 13.94
C ILE A 40 -1.86 26.44 14.53
N THR A 41 -3.19 26.46 14.40
CA THR A 41 -4.02 27.51 14.99
C THR A 41 -4.22 27.27 16.48
N ARG A 42 -4.53 28.33 17.25
CA ARG A 42 -4.93 28.22 18.67
C ARG A 42 -6.08 27.24 18.89
N LYS A 43 -7.05 27.18 17.96
CA LYS A 43 -8.17 26.22 18.02
C LYS A 43 -7.67 24.77 17.94
N SER A 44 -6.72 24.51 17.05
CA SER A 44 -6.11 23.18 16.94
C SER A 44 -5.30 22.85 18.19
N TYR A 45 -4.60 23.83 18.77
CA TYR A 45 -3.87 23.66 20.03
C TYR A 45 -4.80 23.26 21.19
N ALA A 46 -5.92 23.97 21.36
CA ALA A 46 -6.93 23.64 22.36
C ALA A 46 -7.61 22.28 22.09
N GLY A 47 -7.58 21.80 20.85
CA GLY A 47 -8.06 20.47 20.48
C GLY A 47 -7.24 19.33 21.10
N LEU A 48 -5.95 19.56 21.42
CA LEU A 48 -5.10 18.54 22.04
C LEU A 48 -5.61 18.11 23.41
N GLU A 49 -6.07 19.07 24.24
CA GLU A 49 -6.60 18.80 25.58
C GLU A 49 -7.78 17.82 25.53
N LYS A 50 -8.60 17.91 24.47
CA LYS A 50 -9.77 17.06 24.25
C LYS A 50 -9.44 15.76 23.51
N GLY A 51 -8.19 15.57 23.09
CA GLY A 51 -7.78 14.43 22.24
C GLY A 51 -8.25 14.55 20.78
N ILE A 52 -8.75 15.71 20.36
CA ILE A 52 -9.27 15.95 19.01
C ILE A 52 -8.15 16.59 18.19
N THR A 53 -7.20 15.78 17.72
CA THR A 53 -6.05 16.26 16.93
C THR A 53 -5.61 15.20 15.92
N LYS A 54 -5.14 15.66 14.76
CA LYS A 54 -4.59 14.77 13.73
C LYS A 54 -3.26 14.18 14.20
N MET A 55 -3.03 12.90 13.89
CA MET A 55 -1.79 12.20 14.24
C MET A 55 -0.52 12.96 13.80
N ALA A 56 -0.50 13.49 12.58
CA ALA A 56 0.63 14.26 12.06
C ALA A 56 0.96 15.50 12.92
N THR A 57 -0.07 16.20 13.40
CA THR A 57 0.09 17.36 14.28
C THR A 57 0.62 16.94 15.65
N PHE A 58 0.12 15.84 16.20
CA PHE A 58 0.60 15.30 17.48
C PHE A 58 2.09 14.92 17.40
N ILE A 59 2.49 14.24 16.33
CA ILE A 59 3.91 13.89 16.09
C ILE A 59 4.77 15.15 15.96
N ALA A 60 4.30 16.18 15.25
CA ALA A 60 5.03 17.44 15.11
C ALA A 60 5.22 18.14 16.47
N ILE A 61 4.21 18.13 17.33
CA ILE A 61 4.30 18.70 18.69
C ILE A 61 5.31 17.93 19.54
N ILE A 62 5.22 16.59 19.56
CA ILE A 62 6.17 15.73 20.29
C ILE A 62 7.62 15.95 19.81
N ARG A 63 7.82 16.16 18.50
CA ARG A 63 9.13 16.49 17.91
C ARG A 63 9.70 17.79 18.47
N HIS A 64 8.91 18.86 18.54
CA HIS A 64 9.36 20.14 19.09
C HIS A 64 9.53 20.13 20.61
N LEU A 65 8.97 19.14 21.30
CA LEU A 65 9.14 18.93 22.74
C LEU A 65 10.25 17.94 23.10
N GLU A 66 10.99 17.44 22.10
CA GLU A 66 12.09 16.48 22.26
C GLU A 66 11.65 15.16 22.93
N LEU A 67 10.44 14.70 22.62
CA LEU A 67 9.86 13.49 23.20
C LEU A 67 9.72 12.33 22.20
N LEU A 68 10.28 12.45 20.99
CA LEU A 68 10.10 11.45 19.93
C LEU A 68 10.67 10.09 20.29
N ASP A 69 11.80 10.04 20.99
CA ASP A 69 12.46 8.78 21.34
C ASP A 69 11.59 7.89 22.25
N ASN A 70 10.66 8.51 23.00
CA ASN A 70 9.70 7.79 23.84
C ASN A 70 8.65 7.03 23.02
N LEU A 71 8.46 7.36 21.74
CA LEU A 71 7.51 6.65 20.88
C LEU A 71 7.98 5.22 20.59
N ASP A 72 9.29 4.96 20.52
CA ASP A 72 9.83 3.61 20.37
C ASP A 72 9.56 2.74 21.61
N LEU A 73 9.51 3.36 22.79
CA LEU A 73 9.11 2.68 24.03
C LEU A 73 7.60 2.42 24.08
N LEU A 74 6.80 3.35 23.57
CA LEU A 74 5.35 3.25 23.55
C LEU A 74 4.87 2.18 22.57
N VAL A 75 5.48 2.12 21.39
CA VAL A 75 5.12 1.18 20.30
C VAL A 75 6.39 0.45 19.86
N SER A 76 6.83 -0.49 20.69
CA SER A 76 8.00 -1.31 20.39
C SER A 76 7.76 -2.16 19.14
N LYS A 77 8.80 -2.28 18.30
CA LYS A 77 8.75 -3.18 17.14
C LYS A 77 8.74 -4.63 17.66
N PRO A 78 7.81 -5.47 17.18
CA PRO A 78 7.82 -6.87 17.57
C PRO A 78 9.07 -7.55 17.00
N GLU A 79 9.94 -8.05 17.87
CA GLU A 79 11.05 -8.92 17.49
C GLU A 79 10.47 -10.20 16.87
N ILE A 80 10.92 -10.54 15.65
CA ILE A 80 10.45 -11.74 14.95
C ILE A 80 10.97 -12.95 15.72
N SER A 81 10.09 -13.66 16.42
CA SER A 81 10.47 -14.91 17.08
C SER A 81 11.02 -15.90 16.02
N PRO A 82 12.18 -16.55 16.25
CA PRO A 82 12.80 -17.47 15.29
C PRO A 82 11.87 -18.63 14.85
N LEU A 83 10.82 -18.93 15.64
CA LEU A 83 9.78 -19.89 15.30
C LEU A 83 8.91 -19.47 14.09
N LEU A 84 8.72 -18.16 13.87
CA LEU A 84 7.95 -17.63 12.72
C LEU A 84 8.76 -17.64 11.42
N ALA A 85 10.08 -17.44 11.49
CA ALA A 85 10.97 -17.56 10.34
C ALA A 85 11.01 -18.99 9.78
N SER A 86 10.99 -20.00 10.66
CA SER A 86 11.00 -21.41 10.26
C SER A 86 9.67 -21.92 9.68
N LYS A 87 8.56 -21.21 9.90
CA LYS A 87 7.25 -21.57 9.32
C LYS A 87 7.09 -21.07 7.89
N ASN A 88 7.88 -20.08 7.48
CA ASN A 88 7.90 -19.53 6.13
C ASN A 88 8.92 -20.21 5.22
N SER A 89 9.94 -20.91 5.75
CA SER A 89 10.87 -21.71 4.94
C SER A 89 10.29 -23.03 4.42
N ASN A 90 9.19 -23.52 5.01
CA ASN A 90 8.56 -24.79 4.62
C ASN A 90 7.47 -24.63 3.53
N LYS A 91 7.27 -23.44 2.97
CA LYS A 91 6.27 -23.21 1.89
C LYS A 91 6.87 -23.07 0.48
N SER A 92 8.18 -23.24 0.33
CA SER A 92 8.87 -23.10 -0.95
C SER A 92 9.78 -24.29 -1.27
N GLN A 93 9.27 -25.52 -1.14
CA GLN A 93 9.81 -26.69 -1.84
C GLN A 93 8.69 -27.66 -2.26
N VAL A 94 7.88 -27.25 -3.24
CA VAL A 94 7.32 -28.19 -4.22
C VAL A 94 7.74 -27.69 -5.61
N GLN A 95 9.06 -27.61 -5.81
CA GLN A 95 9.68 -27.49 -7.12
C GLN A 95 10.36 -28.84 -7.39
N GLY A 96 9.67 -29.76 -8.09
CA GLY A 96 10.30 -31.04 -8.40
C GLY A 96 9.39 -32.23 -8.73
N ARG A 97 8.39 -32.07 -9.60
CA ARG A 97 8.06 -33.15 -10.55
C ARG A 97 7.86 -32.52 -11.92
N LEU A 98 8.97 -32.40 -12.66
CA LEU A 98 8.91 -32.45 -14.12
C LEU A 98 8.14 -33.73 -14.47
N MET A 99 6.89 -33.59 -14.90
CA MET A 99 6.23 -34.66 -15.64
C MET A 99 7.01 -34.80 -16.95
N PRO A 100 7.48 -35.99 -17.33
CA PRO A 100 8.00 -36.16 -18.67
C PRO A 100 6.86 -35.90 -19.65
N PHE A 101 6.98 -34.86 -20.46
CA PHE A 101 6.09 -34.59 -21.57
C PHE A 101 6.22 -35.74 -22.57
N ARG A 102 5.28 -36.69 -22.53
CA ARG A 102 5.24 -37.82 -23.46
C ARG A 102 4.72 -37.31 -24.81
N VAL A 103 5.63 -37.03 -25.74
CA VAL A 103 5.28 -36.83 -27.16
C VAL A 103 4.72 -38.14 -27.69
N GLN A 104 3.40 -38.20 -27.91
CA GLN A 104 2.80 -39.29 -28.68
C GLN A 104 3.02 -38.98 -30.15
N ASN A 105 3.93 -39.72 -30.79
CA ASN A 105 4.03 -39.78 -32.24
C ASN A 105 2.72 -40.39 -32.77
N LYS A 106 1.80 -39.54 -33.20
CA LYS A 106 0.67 -39.96 -34.02
C LYS A 106 1.17 -39.98 -35.46
N GLN A 107 1.42 -41.18 -35.96
CA GLN A 107 1.62 -41.43 -37.38
C GLN A 107 0.38 -40.90 -38.11
N ASP A 108 0.49 -39.72 -38.72
CA ASP A 108 -0.52 -39.18 -39.60
C ASP A 108 -0.53 -40.03 -40.87
N SER A 109 -1.39 -41.05 -40.88
CA SER A 109 -1.77 -41.84 -42.03
C SER A 109 -2.61 -41.02 -43.02
N ARG A 110 -1.99 -39.99 -43.62
CA ARG A 110 -2.58 -39.19 -44.71
C ARG A 110 -1.73 -39.18 -45.98
N LEU A 111 -1.02 -40.28 -46.24
CA LEU A 111 -0.70 -40.67 -47.61
C LEU A 111 -1.83 -41.58 -48.10
N GLY A 112 -2.72 -41.01 -48.91
CA GLY A 112 -3.82 -41.75 -49.54
C GLY A 112 -5.07 -40.93 -49.83
N ARG A 113 -4.96 -39.79 -50.53
CA ARG A 113 -6.01 -39.42 -51.49
C ARG A 113 -5.38 -39.23 -52.86
N PRO A 114 -5.88 -39.91 -53.89
CA PRO A 114 -5.40 -39.75 -55.25
C PRO A 114 -5.69 -38.32 -55.75
N MET A 115 -4.83 -37.86 -56.66
CA MET A 115 -5.00 -36.61 -57.41
C MET A 115 -6.39 -36.53 -58.05
N GLU A 116 -7.13 -35.46 -57.76
CA GLU A 116 -8.18 -35.00 -58.67
C GLU A 116 -7.62 -33.85 -59.50
N ILE A 117 -7.32 -34.16 -60.76
CA ILE A 117 -7.01 -33.18 -61.80
C ILE A 117 -8.36 -32.64 -62.28
N GLY A 118 -8.71 -31.42 -61.87
CA GLY A 118 -10.00 -30.80 -62.19
C GLY A 118 -9.87 -29.30 -62.37
N THR A 119 -9.42 -28.92 -63.56
CA THR A 119 -9.66 -27.66 -64.30
C THR A 119 -10.63 -26.62 -63.68
N GLY A 120 -10.17 -25.37 -63.55
CA GLY A 120 -11.06 -24.20 -63.74
C GLY A 120 -10.98 -23.06 -62.72
N ALA A 121 -10.12 -22.08 -63.01
CA ALA A 121 -10.47 -20.66 -63.10
C ALA A 121 -10.78 -19.81 -61.82
N LYS A 122 -10.02 -18.70 -61.76
CA LYS A 122 -10.34 -17.32 -61.33
C LYS A 122 -9.79 -16.81 -59.99
N ALA A 123 -8.97 -15.78 -60.18
CA ALA A 123 -8.45 -14.78 -59.27
C ALA A 123 -9.56 -13.91 -58.64
N GLU A 124 -9.10 -12.98 -57.78
CA GLU A 124 -9.79 -11.81 -57.22
C GLU A 124 -10.57 -12.06 -55.91
N THR A 125 -10.57 -11.22 -54.89
CA THR A 125 -9.95 -9.93 -54.56
C THR A 125 -10.15 -9.76 -53.04
N ASN A 126 -9.19 -9.14 -52.35
CA ASN A 126 -9.24 -8.94 -50.90
C ASN A 126 -10.17 -7.74 -50.55
N PRO A 127 -11.27 -7.90 -49.79
CA PRO A 127 -12.31 -6.88 -49.61
C PRO A 127 -11.94 -5.70 -48.68
N LEU A 128 -10.68 -5.59 -48.25
CA LEU A 128 -10.21 -4.53 -47.34
C LEU A 128 -10.07 -3.14 -48.00
N LEU A 129 -10.30 -3.00 -49.31
CA LEU A 129 -10.20 -1.73 -50.02
C LEU A 129 -11.51 -0.94 -50.17
N ALA A 130 -12.68 -1.48 -49.84
CA ALA A 130 -13.94 -0.84 -50.24
C ALA A 130 -14.60 0.09 -49.21
N ARG A 131 -14.14 0.15 -47.94
CA ARG A 131 -14.93 0.80 -46.87
C ARG A 131 -14.25 1.94 -46.10
N ARG A 132 -12.97 2.24 -46.38
CA ARG A 132 -12.20 3.24 -45.60
C ARG A 132 -11.92 4.56 -46.33
N GLN A 133 -12.47 4.78 -47.53
CA GLN A 133 -12.27 6.02 -48.30
C GLN A 133 -13.55 6.86 -48.48
N ARG A 134 -14.59 6.66 -47.67
CA ARG A 134 -15.87 7.40 -47.78
C ARG A 134 -16.31 8.19 -46.55
N LEU A 135 -15.42 8.50 -45.61
CA LEU A 135 -15.77 9.31 -44.41
C LEU A 135 -14.80 10.44 -44.05
N LEU A 136 -13.94 10.87 -44.96
CA LEU A 136 -13.19 12.11 -44.78
C LEU A 136 -13.01 12.78 -46.15
N VAL A 137 -13.96 13.65 -46.51
CA VAL A 137 -13.80 14.91 -47.29
C VAL A 137 -15.10 15.20 -48.06
N LYS A 138 -15.65 16.41 -47.78
CA LYS A 138 -16.68 17.20 -48.50
C LYS A 138 -18.15 16.85 -48.22
N GLU A 139 -19.01 17.77 -47.79
CA GLU A 139 -18.95 19.18 -47.34
C GLU A 139 -20.02 19.38 -46.25
#